data_AF-A0A125Q1K9-F1
#
_entry.id   AF-A0A125Q1K9-F1
#
_cell.length_a   1.000
_cell.length_b   1.000
_cell.length_c   1.000
_cell.angle_alpha   90.00
_cell.angle_beta   90.00
_cell.angle_gamma   90.00
#
_symmetry.space_group_name_H-M   'P 1'
#
loop_
_entity.id
_entity.type
_entity.pdbx_description
1 polymer ?
#
loop_
_entity_poly.entity_id
_entity_poly.type
_entity_poly.pdbx_seq_one_letter_code
_entity_poly.pdbx_strand_id
1 'polypeptide(L)'
;MRTPIIRTGAALAAAGLALLVAPRPATAAPTPSPGATPVTRAGTSFLTATVIAAGQPVRVSASTGDFLYWSFPATAGQRHEVTATVSLPKARTGASTWTVEVFDGLRRRQACTAGAQTPTVTASAGSVALGCTLRQVRSWAEPWSADPLPGTYFVRLSVTELPEPDLGQPVDVELLVSAEGEGSRDDGELRAPLVPNTRAGTVLTGEPAAAPAESDDDWFDGDWLPTLGSRWAWSTVGGALAAVAGVVGFALTRRPRRR
;
A
#
# COMPACT_ATOMS: atom_id res chain seq x y z
N MET A 1 -42.94 52.85 -34.69
CA MET A 1 -42.69 53.28 -33.30
C MET A 1 -41.31 52.80 -32.90
N ARG A 2 -40.43 53.76 -32.55
CA ARG A 2 -39.19 53.58 -31.76
C ARG A 2 -39.63 53.11 -30.36
N THR A 3 -39.01 52.13 -29.69
CA THR A 3 -37.74 52.18 -28.93
C THR A 3 -37.31 50.77 -28.46
N PRO A 4 -36.03 50.57 -28.05
CA PRO A 4 -35.38 49.28 -27.87
C PRO A 4 -35.39 48.77 -26.42
N ILE A 5 -35.33 47.45 -26.22
CA ILE A 5 -35.10 46.85 -24.90
C ILE A 5 -33.95 45.83 -24.96
N ILE A 6 -32.81 46.32 -24.47
CA ILE A 6 -31.85 45.68 -23.55
C ILE A 6 -31.18 44.37 -24.01
N ARG A 7 -29.97 44.57 -24.54
CA ARG A 7 -28.86 43.60 -24.50
C ARG A 7 -28.29 43.55 -23.07
N THR A 8 -28.55 42.49 -22.31
CA THR A 8 -27.72 42.09 -21.17
C THR A 8 -27.83 40.58 -20.96
N GLY A 9 -26.74 39.84 -21.18
CA GLY A 9 -26.74 38.40 -20.92
C GLY A 9 -25.56 37.61 -21.52
N ALA A 10 -24.49 38.27 -21.97
CA ALA A 10 -23.30 37.59 -22.51
C ALA A 10 -22.05 38.07 -21.77
N ALA A 11 -21.91 37.69 -20.50
CA ALA A 11 -20.69 37.94 -19.73
C ALA A 11 -20.58 36.97 -18.55
N LEU A 12 -20.51 35.65 -18.79
CA LEU A 12 -20.20 34.67 -17.73
C LEU A 12 -19.61 33.33 -18.23
N ALA A 13 -19.07 33.28 -19.45
CA ALA A 13 -18.60 32.02 -20.05
C ALA A 13 -17.10 31.98 -20.41
N ALA A 14 -16.25 32.74 -19.71
CA ALA A 14 -14.81 32.83 -20.04
C ALA A 14 -13.85 32.67 -18.84
N ALA A 15 -14.30 32.11 -17.71
CA ALA A 15 -13.45 31.93 -16.51
C ALA A 15 -13.25 30.46 -16.08
N GLY A 16 -13.55 29.49 -16.95
CA GLY A 16 -13.60 28.07 -16.57
C GLY A 16 -12.38 27.21 -16.92
N LEU A 17 -11.43 27.68 -17.74
CA LEU A 17 -10.46 26.79 -18.39
C LEU A 17 -9.00 26.84 -17.87
N ALA A 18 -8.74 27.53 -16.76
CA ALA A 18 -7.37 27.72 -16.25
C ALA A 18 -7.02 26.88 -15.00
N LEU A 19 -7.86 25.94 -14.56
CA LEU A 19 -7.70 25.22 -13.28
C LEU A 19 -7.29 23.74 -13.39
N LEU A 20 -6.91 23.23 -14.57
CA LEU A 20 -6.62 21.80 -14.74
C LEU A 20 -5.15 21.38 -14.53
N VAL A 21 -4.28 22.26 -14.03
CA VAL A 21 -2.96 21.83 -13.52
C VAL A 21 -3.05 21.77 -12.00
N ALA A 22 -3.72 20.72 -11.50
CA ALA A 22 -3.59 20.34 -10.10
C ALA A 22 -2.14 19.88 -9.86
N PRO A 23 -1.41 20.43 -8.87
CA PRO A 23 -0.15 19.85 -8.47
C PRO A 23 -0.42 18.41 -8.02
N ARG A 24 0.31 17.44 -8.60
CA ARG A 24 0.33 16.07 -8.06
C ARG A 24 0.75 16.19 -6.59
N PRO A 25 -0.01 15.65 -5.63
CA PRO A 25 0.47 15.56 -4.27
C PRO A 25 1.78 14.77 -4.33
N ALA A 26 2.87 15.38 -3.86
CA ALA A 26 4.06 14.62 -3.52
C ALA A 26 3.64 13.70 -2.36
N THR A 27 3.44 12.42 -2.64
CA THR A 27 3.31 11.40 -1.61
C THR A 27 4.53 11.55 -0.71
N ALA A 28 4.28 11.83 0.57
CA ALA A 28 5.35 11.90 1.55
C ALA A 28 6.08 10.56 1.56
N ALA A 29 7.41 10.58 1.51
CA ALA A 29 8.18 9.35 1.60
C ALA A 29 7.82 8.65 2.92
N PRO A 30 7.69 7.31 2.92
CA PRO A 30 7.33 6.58 4.12
C PRO A 30 8.37 6.85 5.22
N THR A 31 7.88 7.07 6.44
CA THR A 31 8.72 7.33 7.61
C THR A 31 8.72 6.12 8.54
N PRO A 32 9.84 5.80 9.21
CA PRO A 32 9.89 4.71 10.16
C PRO A 32 8.95 4.96 11.35
N SER A 33 8.43 3.87 11.93
CA SER A 33 7.62 3.94 13.13
C SER A 33 8.44 4.51 14.31
N PRO A 34 7.86 5.40 15.14
CA PRO A 34 8.56 5.97 16.29
C PRO A 34 9.11 4.88 17.23
N GLY A 35 10.39 4.96 17.57
CA GLY A 35 11.05 4.02 18.50
C GLY A 35 11.39 2.64 17.92
N ALA A 36 11.16 2.39 16.63
CA ALA A 36 11.47 1.10 16.01
C ALA A 36 12.99 0.86 15.91
N THR A 37 13.45 -0.29 16.43
CA THR A 37 14.84 -0.72 16.31
C THR A 37 15.15 -1.16 14.88
N PRO A 38 16.22 -0.63 14.25
CA PRO A 38 16.59 -1.02 12.90
C PRO A 38 17.00 -2.48 12.78
N VAL A 39 16.55 -3.15 11.73
CA VAL A 39 17.01 -4.48 11.36
C VAL A 39 18.33 -4.37 10.60
N THR A 40 19.37 -5.04 11.10
CA THR A 40 20.73 -4.95 10.57
C THR A 40 21.19 -6.19 9.81
N ARG A 41 20.24 -7.04 9.40
CA ARG A 41 20.50 -8.28 8.66
C ARG A 41 19.60 -8.38 7.43
N ALA A 42 20.12 -9.02 6.39
CA ALA A 42 19.37 -9.47 5.23
C ALA A 42 19.52 -10.99 5.06
N GLY A 43 18.53 -11.62 4.44
CA GLY A 43 18.65 -12.97 3.91
C GLY A 43 19.33 -12.97 2.54
N THR A 44 19.72 -14.16 2.08
CA THR A 44 20.36 -14.39 0.77
C THR A 44 19.48 -15.21 -0.18
N SER A 45 18.31 -15.67 0.29
CA SER A 45 17.34 -16.43 -0.48
C SER A 45 15.94 -16.22 0.10
N PHE A 46 14.90 -16.66 -0.61
CA PHE A 46 13.53 -16.71 -0.08
C PHE A 46 13.40 -17.49 1.23
N LEU A 47 14.19 -18.55 1.42
CA LEU A 47 14.14 -19.39 2.62
C LEU A 47 14.82 -18.75 3.83
N THR A 48 15.80 -17.88 3.58
CA THR A 48 16.60 -17.20 4.61
C THR A 48 16.24 -15.73 4.76
N ALA A 49 15.17 -15.27 4.10
CA ALA A 49 14.70 -13.90 4.13
C ALA A 49 14.51 -13.43 5.57
N THR A 50 15.08 -12.27 5.90
CA THR A 50 14.95 -11.72 7.25
C THR A 50 13.57 -11.11 7.44
N VAL A 51 12.86 -11.51 8.49
CA VAL A 51 11.53 -11.00 8.80
C VAL A 51 11.64 -9.54 9.27
N ILE A 52 10.80 -8.68 8.70
CA ILE A 52 10.67 -7.27 9.07
C ILE A 52 9.18 -6.92 9.26
N ALA A 53 8.88 -6.04 10.21
CA ALA A 53 7.54 -5.50 10.37
C ALA A 53 7.33 -4.26 9.48
N ALA A 54 6.07 -3.94 9.17
CA ALA A 54 5.75 -2.67 8.53
C ALA A 54 6.16 -1.49 9.43
N GLY A 55 6.75 -0.46 8.84
CA GLY A 55 7.31 0.70 9.54
C GLY A 55 8.65 0.44 10.23
N GLN A 56 9.17 -0.80 10.21
CA GLN A 56 10.46 -1.11 10.80
C GLN A 56 11.61 -0.75 9.85
N PRO A 57 12.54 0.15 10.23
CA PRO A 57 13.66 0.50 9.37
C PRO A 57 14.64 -0.67 9.23
N VAL A 58 15.24 -0.80 8.05
CA VAL A 58 16.32 -1.75 7.74
C VAL A 58 17.57 -0.96 7.39
N ARG A 59 18.72 -1.35 7.95
CA ARG A 59 20.04 -0.78 7.65
C ARG A 59 21.07 -1.89 7.59
N VAL A 60 21.50 -2.25 6.38
CA VAL A 60 22.39 -3.39 6.15
C VAL A 60 23.57 -2.96 5.30
N SER A 61 24.78 -3.26 5.75
CA SER A 61 25.97 -3.23 4.90
C SER A 61 26.06 -4.53 4.10
N ALA A 62 26.24 -4.41 2.79
CA ALA A 62 26.27 -5.53 1.85
C ALA A 62 27.35 -5.28 0.77
N SER A 63 27.45 -6.20 -0.19
CA SER A 63 28.34 -6.06 -1.34
C SER A 63 27.56 -5.93 -2.65
N THR A 64 28.10 -5.20 -3.63
CA THR A 64 27.56 -5.18 -4.99
C THR A 64 27.59 -6.60 -5.58
N GLY A 65 26.48 -7.01 -6.18
CA GLY A 65 26.28 -8.37 -6.70
C GLY A 65 25.52 -9.31 -5.75
N ASP A 66 25.35 -8.93 -4.49
CA ASP A 66 24.53 -9.71 -3.55
C ASP A 66 23.04 -9.61 -3.90
N PHE A 67 22.31 -10.69 -3.61
CA PHE A 67 20.85 -10.68 -3.55
C PHE A 67 20.41 -10.59 -2.10
N LEU A 68 19.73 -9.50 -1.75
CA LEU A 68 19.27 -9.24 -0.38
C LEU A 68 17.78 -9.51 -0.28
N TYR A 69 17.38 -10.29 0.74
CA TYR A 69 16.00 -10.73 0.94
C TYR A 69 15.45 -10.37 2.31
N TRP A 70 14.25 -9.82 2.31
CA TRP A 70 13.42 -9.60 3.50
C TRP A 70 12.01 -10.13 3.29
N SER A 71 11.30 -10.42 4.38
CA SER A 71 9.90 -10.82 4.32
C SER A 71 9.05 -9.98 5.27
N PHE A 72 7.82 -9.70 4.87
CA PHE A 72 6.86 -8.95 5.68
C PHE A 72 5.45 -9.54 5.53
N PRO A 73 4.61 -9.51 6.57
CA PRO A 73 3.22 -9.92 6.46
C PRO A 73 2.40 -8.81 5.80
N ALA A 74 1.40 -9.20 5.01
CA ALA A 74 0.43 -8.30 4.42
C ALA A 74 -0.99 -8.83 4.65
N THR A 75 -1.88 -7.93 5.07
CA THR A 75 -3.27 -8.24 5.42
C THR A 75 -4.23 -7.60 4.42
N ALA A 76 -5.40 -8.21 4.22
CA ALA A 76 -6.44 -7.66 3.35
C ALA A 76 -6.79 -6.21 3.77
N GLY A 77 -6.96 -5.34 2.78
CA GLY A 77 -7.17 -3.91 3.00
C GLY A 77 -5.91 -3.06 2.87
N GLN A 78 -4.73 -3.64 3.11
CA GLN A 78 -3.48 -2.88 3.16
C GLN A 78 -2.93 -2.59 1.76
N ARG A 79 -2.28 -1.44 1.62
CA ARG A 79 -1.37 -1.11 0.53
C ARG A 79 0.03 -0.96 1.12
N HIS A 80 0.96 -1.74 0.60
CA HIS A 80 2.35 -1.65 1.03
C HIS A 80 3.17 -0.82 0.06
N GLU A 81 4.01 0.04 0.61
CA GLU A 81 5.03 0.74 -0.14
C GLU A 81 6.41 0.33 0.37
N VAL A 82 7.19 -0.25 -0.53
CA VAL A 82 8.59 -0.58 -0.29
C VAL A 82 9.43 0.57 -0.81
N THR A 83 10.32 1.11 0.01
CA THR A 83 11.35 2.07 -0.42
C THR A 83 12.72 1.55 -0.03
N ALA A 84 13.69 1.72 -0.92
CA ALA A 84 15.06 1.33 -0.67
C ALA A 84 16.01 2.41 -1.20
N THR A 85 17.04 2.72 -0.43
CA THR A 85 18.15 3.57 -0.86
C THR A 85 19.43 2.79 -0.70
N VAL A 86 20.21 2.67 -1.77
CA VAL A 86 21.54 2.07 -1.74
C VAL A 86 22.57 3.18 -1.85
N SER A 87 23.41 3.32 -0.84
CA SER A 87 24.58 4.20 -0.86
C SER A 87 25.72 3.50 -1.61
N LEU A 88 26.29 4.19 -2.58
CA LEU A 88 27.21 3.62 -3.55
C LEU A 88 28.64 4.14 -3.29
N PRO A 89 29.66 3.30 -3.53
CA PRO A 89 31.05 3.72 -3.40
C PRO A 89 31.41 4.77 -4.46
N LYS A 90 32.36 5.66 -4.13
CA LYS A 90 32.78 6.75 -5.03
C LYS A 90 33.65 6.27 -6.19
N ALA A 91 34.37 5.15 -6.04
CA ALA A 91 35.35 4.65 -7.00
C ALA A 91 34.76 3.61 -7.98
N ARG A 92 33.58 3.90 -8.56
CA ARG A 92 32.94 3.00 -9.55
C ARG A 92 33.43 3.31 -10.96
N THR A 93 33.53 2.28 -11.79
CA THR A 93 34.07 2.37 -13.15
C THR A 93 33.00 2.64 -14.20
N GLY A 94 31.73 2.34 -13.93
CA GLY A 94 30.65 2.49 -14.91
C GLY A 94 29.24 2.66 -14.32
N ALA A 95 28.24 2.63 -15.20
CA ALA A 95 26.84 2.69 -14.81
C ALA A 95 26.40 1.36 -14.16
N SER A 96 25.42 1.42 -13.27
CA SER A 96 24.83 0.22 -12.65
C SER A 96 23.31 0.28 -12.67
N THR A 97 22.66 -0.83 -12.99
CA THR A 97 21.20 -1.00 -13.02
C THR A 97 20.77 -1.84 -11.82
N TRP A 98 19.97 -1.26 -10.95
CA TRP A 98 19.49 -1.89 -9.71
C TRP A 98 18.03 -2.30 -9.86
N THR A 99 17.60 -3.32 -9.11
CA THR A 99 16.20 -3.76 -9.09
C THR A 99 15.69 -3.97 -7.68
N VAL A 100 14.48 -3.47 -7.40
CA VAL A 100 13.67 -3.88 -6.25
C VAL A 100 12.45 -4.63 -6.77
N GLU A 101 12.18 -5.78 -6.17
CA GLU A 101 11.08 -6.64 -6.57
C GLU A 101 10.37 -7.18 -5.36
N VAL A 102 9.06 -7.28 -5.47
CA VAL A 102 8.21 -7.85 -4.42
C VAL A 102 7.56 -9.11 -4.95
N PHE A 103 7.63 -10.18 -4.17
CA PHE A 103 7.05 -11.48 -4.48
C PHE A 103 6.01 -11.83 -3.43
N ASP A 104 4.92 -12.47 -3.84
CA ASP A 104 3.98 -13.08 -2.90
C ASP A 104 4.55 -14.39 -2.32
N GLY A 105 3.80 -15.03 -1.42
CA GLY A 105 4.21 -16.30 -0.82
C GLY A 105 4.35 -17.45 -1.85
N LEU A 106 3.69 -17.34 -3.01
CA LEU A 106 3.83 -18.29 -4.12
C LEU A 106 5.03 -17.95 -5.03
N ARG A 107 5.85 -16.97 -4.61
CA ARG A 107 7.02 -16.45 -5.33
C ARG A 107 6.68 -15.89 -6.70
N ARG A 108 5.45 -15.39 -6.89
CA ARG A 108 5.03 -14.66 -8.07
C ARG A 108 5.37 -13.19 -7.87
N ARG A 109 6.10 -12.62 -8.83
CA ARG A 109 6.45 -11.20 -8.82
C ARG A 109 5.19 -10.35 -8.92
N GLN A 110 5.02 -9.44 -7.97
CA GLN A 110 3.88 -8.53 -7.91
C GLN A 110 4.15 -7.30 -8.75
N ALA A 111 3.10 -6.79 -9.38
CA ALA A 111 3.15 -5.54 -10.13
C ALA A 111 3.10 -4.34 -9.17
N CYS A 112 4.06 -3.43 -9.31
CA CYS A 112 4.07 -2.17 -8.59
C CYS A 112 3.28 -1.12 -9.39
N THR A 113 2.41 -0.39 -8.70
CA THR A 113 1.62 0.72 -9.27
C THR A 113 2.39 2.03 -9.35
N ALA A 114 3.41 2.19 -8.48
CA ALA A 114 4.29 3.34 -8.44
C ALA A 114 5.69 2.95 -7.93
N GLY A 115 6.62 3.89 -8.05
CA GLY A 115 8.02 3.76 -7.63
C GLY A 115 8.96 3.24 -8.73
N ALA A 116 10.23 3.64 -8.65
CA ALA A 116 11.26 3.21 -9.60
C ALA A 116 11.75 1.79 -9.23
N GLN A 117 11.31 0.80 -10.02
CA GLN A 117 11.69 -0.60 -9.80
C GLN A 117 13.11 -0.90 -10.26
N THR A 118 13.51 -0.32 -11.41
CA THR A 118 14.72 -0.72 -12.13
C THR A 118 15.59 0.47 -12.55
N PRO A 119 15.97 1.38 -11.64
CA PRO A 119 16.75 2.56 -12.01
C PRO A 119 18.19 2.19 -12.40
N THR A 120 18.68 2.86 -13.44
CA THR A 120 20.10 2.88 -13.82
C THR A 120 20.74 4.18 -13.37
N VAL A 121 21.90 4.10 -12.71
CA VAL A 121 22.67 5.26 -12.25
C VAL A 121 24.06 5.27 -12.87
N THR A 122 24.60 6.46 -13.12
CA THR A 122 25.96 6.62 -13.65
C THR A 122 27.01 6.35 -12.57
N ALA A 123 28.27 6.17 -12.98
CA ALA A 123 29.41 5.97 -12.08
C ALA A 123 29.55 7.07 -11.02
N SER A 124 29.18 8.31 -11.36
CA SER A 124 29.27 9.47 -10.47
C SER A 124 28.19 9.56 -9.39
N ALA A 125 27.14 8.74 -9.46
CA ALA A 125 26.07 8.80 -8.45
C ALA A 125 26.56 8.33 -7.08
N GLY A 126 26.15 9.02 -6.01
CA GLY A 126 26.45 8.63 -4.63
C GLY A 126 25.44 7.65 -4.04
N SER A 127 24.25 7.56 -4.62
CA SER A 127 23.19 6.66 -4.18
C SER A 127 22.22 6.34 -5.31
N VAL A 128 21.41 5.30 -5.10
CA VAL A 128 20.27 4.95 -5.95
C VAL A 128 19.05 4.75 -5.07
N ALA A 129 17.94 5.41 -5.41
CA ALA A 129 16.66 5.26 -4.75
C ALA A 129 15.75 4.36 -5.60
N LEU A 130 15.16 3.36 -4.96
CA LEU A 130 14.20 2.42 -5.53
C LEU A 130 12.93 2.44 -4.69
N GLY A 131 11.82 2.03 -5.29
CA GLY A 131 10.63 1.77 -4.50
C GLY A 131 9.55 1.07 -5.29
N CYS A 132 8.65 0.35 -4.62
CA CYS A 132 7.53 -0.41 -5.16
C CYS A 132 6.29 -0.16 -4.30
N THR A 133 5.27 0.48 -4.87
CA THR A 133 3.94 0.58 -4.25
C THR A 133 3.06 -0.53 -4.79
N LEU A 134 2.67 -1.48 -3.95
CA LEU A 134 1.77 -2.58 -4.34
C LEU A 134 0.34 -2.08 -4.56
N ARG A 135 -0.44 -2.87 -5.31
CA ARG A 135 -1.91 -2.76 -5.27
C ARG A 135 -2.42 -3.14 -3.88
N GLN A 136 -3.64 -2.72 -3.57
CA GLN A 136 -4.30 -3.10 -2.33
C GLN A 136 -4.44 -4.62 -2.26
N VAL A 137 -4.09 -5.17 -1.10
CA VAL A 137 -4.28 -6.57 -0.79
C VAL A 137 -5.77 -6.84 -0.64
N ARG A 138 -6.29 -7.77 -1.42
CA ARG A 138 -7.70 -8.15 -1.40
C ARG A 138 -7.95 -9.31 -0.45
N SER A 139 -9.16 -9.44 0.07
CA SER A 139 -9.52 -10.62 0.87
C SER A 139 -9.91 -11.83 0.02
N TRP A 140 -10.06 -11.66 -1.31
CA TRP A 140 -10.28 -12.72 -2.27
C TRP A 140 -9.86 -12.27 -3.69
N ALA A 141 -9.65 -13.23 -4.59
CA ALA A 141 -9.46 -12.97 -6.01
C ALA A 141 -9.89 -14.19 -6.84
N GLU A 142 -10.25 -13.97 -8.11
CA GLU A 142 -10.50 -15.04 -9.05
C GLU A 142 -9.20 -15.83 -9.36
N PRO A 143 -9.27 -17.13 -9.70
CA PRO A 143 -8.08 -17.96 -9.93
C PRO A 143 -7.12 -17.47 -11.02
N TRP A 144 -7.61 -16.69 -11.98
CA TRP A 144 -6.81 -16.10 -13.06
C TRP A 144 -6.33 -14.66 -12.75
N SER A 145 -6.76 -14.09 -11.62
CA SER A 145 -6.33 -12.76 -11.20
C SER A 145 -4.92 -12.83 -10.60
N ALA A 146 -4.16 -11.75 -10.82
CA ALA A 146 -2.85 -11.52 -10.21
C ALA A 146 -2.93 -10.50 -9.07
N ASP A 147 -4.12 -10.30 -8.49
CA ASP A 147 -4.31 -9.37 -7.38
C ASP A 147 -3.55 -9.84 -6.14
N PRO A 148 -2.93 -8.90 -5.39
CA PRO A 148 -2.26 -9.24 -4.14
C PRO A 148 -3.26 -9.81 -3.13
N LEU A 149 -2.90 -10.94 -2.51
CA LEU A 149 -3.70 -11.64 -1.51
C LEU A 149 -3.00 -11.69 -0.15
N PRO A 150 -3.71 -11.93 0.96
CA PRO A 150 -3.13 -11.85 2.28
C PRO A 150 -2.12 -12.98 2.50
N GLY A 151 -1.02 -12.68 3.19
CA GLY A 151 0.05 -13.65 3.44
C GLY A 151 1.42 -12.98 3.59
N THR A 152 2.48 -13.79 3.50
CA THR A 152 3.86 -13.32 3.58
C THR A 152 4.36 -12.90 2.21
N TYR A 153 4.89 -11.69 2.12
CA TYR A 153 5.53 -11.15 0.93
C TYR A 153 7.05 -11.10 1.14
N PHE A 154 7.78 -11.12 0.03
CA PHE A 154 9.24 -11.09 0.01
C PHE A 154 9.73 -9.91 -0.82
N VAL A 155 10.64 -9.11 -0.27
CA VAL A 155 11.36 -8.10 -1.03
C VAL A 155 12.71 -8.66 -1.44
N ARG A 156 13.06 -8.52 -2.72
CA ARG A 156 14.40 -8.77 -3.25
C ARG A 156 14.99 -7.44 -3.74
N LEU A 157 16.19 -7.13 -3.26
CA LEU A 157 17.01 -6.05 -3.79
C LEU A 157 18.28 -6.66 -4.40
N SER A 158 18.60 -6.28 -5.62
CA SER A 158 19.83 -6.73 -6.29
C SER A 158 20.28 -5.76 -7.38
N VAL A 159 21.53 -5.88 -7.79
CA VAL A 159 22.02 -5.27 -9.02
C VAL A 159 21.84 -6.25 -10.18
N THR A 160 21.43 -5.76 -11.34
CA THR A 160 21.18 -6.57 -12.56
C THR A 160 22.25 -6.36 -13.62
N GLU A 161 22.80 -5.14 -13.69
CA GLU A 161 23.88 -4.80 -14.60
C GLU A 161 24.89 -3.92 -13.86
N LEU A 162 26.18 -4.27 -13.95
CA LEU A 162 27.30 -3.45 -13.50
C LEU A 162 28.58 -3.90 -14.21
N PRO A 163 29.62 -3.05 -14.28
CA PRO A 163 30.94 -3.48 -14.71
C PRO A 163 31.49 -4.55 -13.77
N GLU A 164 32.14 -5.57 -14.34
CA GLU A 164 32.76 -6.66 -13.57
C GLU A 164 33.77 -6.18 -12.51
N PRO A 165 34.61 -5.14 -12.75
CA PRO A 165 35.50 -4.61 -11.73
C PRO A 165 34.80 -3.97 -10.51
N ASP A 166 33.51 -3.63 -10.65
CA ASP A 166 32.72 -2.99 -9.59
C ASP A 166 31.97 -4.01 -8.71
N LEU A 167 32.10 -5.32 -8.97
CA LEU A 167 31.55 -6.40 -8.14
C LEU A 167 32.25 -6.51 -6.78
N GLY A 168 31.51 -6.89 -5.73
CA GLY A 168 32.05 -7.09 -4.39
C GLY A 168 32.40 -5.81 -3.63
N GLN A 169 32.10 -4.64 -4.19
CA GLN A 169 32.32 -3.36 -3.53
C GLN A 169 31.31 -3.14 -2.40
N PRO A 170 31.70 -2.52 -1.28
CA PRO A 170 30.80 -2.30 -0.16
C PRO A 170 29.70 -1.30 -0.51
N VAL A 171 28.48 -1.60 -0.09
CA VAL A 171 27.31 -0.72 -0.18
C VAL A 171 26.54 -0.72 1.14
N ASP A 172 25.88 0.39 1.43
CA ASP A 172 24.96 0.47 2.57
C ASP A 172 23.53 0.60 2.04
N VAL A 173 22.65 -0.28 2.52
CA VAL A 173 21.26 -0.36 2.13
C VAL A 173 20.39 0.11 3.28
N GLU A 174 19.56 1.11 2.99
CA GLU A 174 18.43 1.48 3.84
C GLU A 174 17.13 1.04 3.16
N LEU A 175 16.25 0.38 3.90
CA LEU A 175 14.96 -0.07 3.38
C LEU A 175 13.85 0.14 4.40
N LEU A 176 12.66 0.47 3.90
CA LEU A 176 11.46 0.62 4.70
C LEU A 176 10.26 0.08 3.92
N VAL A 177 9.47 -0.75 4.58
CA VAL A 177 8.15 -1.20 4.09
C VAL A 177 7.09 -0.53 4.93
N SER A 178 6.26 0.33 4.36
CA SER A 178 5.09 0.89 5.04
C SER A 178 3.84 0.06 4.74
N ALA A 179 2.79 0.28 5.53
CA ALA A 179 1.47 -0.26 5.28
C ALA A 179 0.46 0.87 5.50
N GLU A 180 -0.38 1.12 4.50
CA GLU A 180 -1.51 2.03 4.59
C GLU A 180 -2.83 1.30 4.41
N GLY A 181 -3.88 1.82 5.03
CA GLY A 181 -5.21 1.22 4.96
C GLY A 181 -5.42 0.11 5.98
N GLU A 182 -6.68 -0.10 6.30
CA GLU A 182 -7.14 -1.07 7.29
C GLU A 182 -8.43 -1.71 6.79
N GLY A 183 -8.52 -3.03 6.95
CA GLY A 183 -9.71 -3.82 6.61
C GLY A 183 -9.97 -3.95 5.10
N SER A 184 -10.55 -5.08 4.71
CA SER A 184 -11.06 -5.26 3.36
C SER A 184 -12.47 -4.67 3.24
N ARG A 185 -12.78 -4.02 2.11
CA ARG A 185 -14.16 -3.66 1.75
C ARG A 185 -14.82 -4.71 0.85
N ASP A 186 -14.10 -5.77 0.52
CA ASP A 186 -14.63 -6.87 -0.28
C ASP A 186 -15.51 -7.78 0.58
N ASP A 187 -16.61 -8.28 0.01
CA ASP A 187 -17.52 -9.24 0.67
C ASP A 187 -17.06 -10.70 0.57
N GLY A 188 -15.93 -10.96 -0.09
CA GLY A 188 -15.39 -12.30 -0.30
C GLY A 188 -14.21 -12.61 0.62
N GLU A 189 -14.09 -13.89 1.00
CA GLU A 189 -12.99 -14.40 1.81
C GLU A 189 -12.26 -15.53 1.09
N LEU A 190 -10.95 -15.64 1.31
CA LEU A 190 -10.19 -16.80 0.87
C LEU A 190 -10.69 -18.06 1.59
N ARG A 191 -11.14 -19.06 0.82
CA ARG A 191 -11.57 -20.35 1.36
C ARG A 191 -10.44 -21.09 2.11
N ALA A 192 -9.20 -20.86 1.72
CA ALA A 192 -8.01 -21.34 2.41
C ALA A 192 -6.85 -20.33 2.20
N PRO A 193 -5.97 -20.12 3.18
CA PRO A 193 -4.77 -19.30 2.99
C PRO A 193 -3.93 -19.84 1.84
N LEU A 194 -3.57 -19.00 0.86
CA LEU A 194 -2.76 -19.44 -0.29
C LEU A 194 -1.36 -19.90 0.13
N VAL A 195 -0.83 -19.29 1.18
CA VAL A 195 0.41 -19.71 1.82
C VAL A 195 0.15 -19.68 3.32
N PRO A 196 0.30 -20.82 4.00
CA PRO A 196 0.23 -20.84 5.46
C PRO A 196 1.25 -19.83 5.99
N ASN A 197 0.92 -19.10 7.05
CA ASN A 197 1.90 -18.20 7.66
C ASN A 197 3.03 -19.05 8.26
N THR A 198 4.08 -19.27 7.47
CA THR A 198 5.26 -19.99 7.92
C THR A 198 6.03 -19.05 8.81
N ARG A 199 5.84 -19.16 10.12
CA ARG A 199 6.68 -18.51 11.14
C ARG A 199 8.13 -18.96 10.91
N ALA A 200 8.87 -18.20 10.11
CA ALA A 200 10.20 -18.57 9.66
C ALA A 200 11.11 -18.85 10.85
N GLY A 201 11.76 -20.01 10.88
CA GLY A 201 12.62 -20.45 11.98
C GLY A 201 11.94 -21.22 13.11
N THR A 202 10.64 -21.51 13.00
CA THR A 202 9.93 -22.38 13.96
C THR A 202 9.49 -23.69 13.30
N VAL A 203 9.69 -24.81 14.00
CA VAL A 203 9.13 -26.10 13.59
C VAL A 203 7.66 -26.09 13.99
N LEU A 204 6.77 -26.00 13.01
CA LEU A 204 5.33 -26.08 13.23
C LEU A 204 4.97 -27.55 13.42
N THR A 205 4.55 -27.93 14.63
CA THR A 205 4.14 -29.29 14.98
C THR A 205 2.67 -29.58 14.64
N GLY A 206 2.01 -28.69 13.89
CA GLY A 206 0.64 -28.79 13.42
C GLY A 206 0.37 -27.84 12.24
N GLU A 207 -0.84 -27.91 11.67
CA GLU A 207 -1.27 -27.03 10.57
C GLU A 207 -1.06 -25.56 10.97
N PRO A 208 -0.40 -24.73 10.14
CA PRO A 208 -0.14 -23.33 10.48
C PRO A 208 -1.46 -22.54 10.52
N ALA A 209 -2.01 -22.39 11.72
CA ALA A 209 -3.13 -21.48 11.93
C ALA A 209 -2.64 -20.04 11.69
N ALA A 210 -3.43 -19.26 10.94
CA ALA A 210 -3.24 -17.82 10.87
C ALA A 210 -3.11 -17.29 12.31
N ALA A 211 -2.21 -16.32 12.54
CA ALA A 211 -2.18 -15.63 13.83
C ALA A 211 -3.61 -15.19 14.14
N PRO A 212 -4.17 -15.53 15.31
CA PRO A 212 -5.48 -15.04 15.67
C PRO A 212 -5.40 -13.53 15.54
N ALA A 213 -6.25 -12.96 14.68
CA ALA A 213 -6.63 -11.57 14.90
C ALA A 213 -7.06 -11.50 16.37
N GLU A 214 -6.64 -10.47 17.11
CA GLU A 214 -7.31 -10.14 18.36
C GLU A 214 -8.80 -10.14 18.05
N SER A 215 -9.49 -11.20 18.45
CA SER A 215 -10.91 -11.17 18.57
C SER A 215 -11.12 -10.24 19.75
N ASP A 216 -11.57 -9.02 19.47
CA ASP A 216 -12.30 -8.30 20.49
C ASP A 216 -13.37 -9.28 20.98
N ASP A 217 -13.21 -9.71 22.23
CA ASP A 217 -14.11 -10.63 22.92
C ASP A 217 -15.43 -9.90 23.18
N ASP A 218 -16.15 -9.52 22.13
CA ASP A 218 -17.51 -8.97 22.19
C ASP A 218 -18.49 -10.14 22.24
N TRP A 219 -18.42 -10.88 23.35
CA TRP A 219 -19.34 -11.94 23.73
C TRP A 219 -20.76 -11.41 24.07
N PHE A 220 -21.04 -10.13 23.82
CA PHE A 220 -22.32 -9.48 24.14
C PHE A 220 -23.17 -9.00 22.96
N ASP A 221 -22.73 -9.07 21.70
CA ASP A 221 -23.54 -8.52 20.59
C ASP A 221 -24.06 -9.58 19.61
N GLY A 222 -25.38 -9.52 19.37
CA GLY A 222 -26.16 -10.62 18.81
C GLY A 222 -25.74 -11.07 17.41
N ASP A 223 -25.34 -12.33 17.31
CA ASP A 223 -25.02 -13.11 16.10
C ASP A 223 -26.19 -13.29 15.09
N TRP A 224 -27.31 -12.59 15.31
CA TRP A 224 -28.43 -12.47 14.38
C TRP A 224 -28.47 -11.10 13.68
N LEU A 225 -27.59 -10.17 14.06
CA LEU A 225 -27.43 -8.87 13.43
C LEU A 225 -26.10 -8.83 12.68
N PRO A 226 -26.08 -8.44 11.39
CA PRO A 226 -24.84 -8.32 10.65
C PRO A 226 -23.91 -7.31 11.34
N THR A 227 -22.63 -7.65 11.46
CA THR A 227 -21.60 -6.77 12.03
C THR A 227 -21.72 -5.36 11.47
N LEU A 228 -21.92 -4.38 12.36
CA LEU A 228 -22.13 -2.97 12.04
C LEU A 228 -20.82 -2.33 11.56
N GLY A 229 -20.30 -2.78 10.43
CA GLY A 229 -19.15 -2.17 9.78
C GLY A 229 -19.46 -0.75 9.32
N SER A 230 -18.42 0.02 9.04
CA SER A 230 -18.46 1.42 8.59
C SER A 230 -19.47 1.71 7.45
N ARG A 231 -19.79 0.70 6.62
CA ARG A 231 -20.83 0.77 5.56
C ARG A 231 -22.25 0.99 6.08
N TRP A 232 -22.60 0.36 7.20
CA TRP A 232 -23.93 0.49 7.80
C TRP A 232 -24.06 1.80 8.55
N ALA A 233 -23.01 2.26 9.23
CA ALA A 233 -23.01 3.55 9.93
C ALA A 233 -23.39 4.71 9.02
N TRP A 234 -22.81 4.81 7.83
CA TRP A 234 -23.16 5.87 6.88
C TRP A 234 -24.58 5.72 6.31
N SER A 235 -25.03 4.48 6.11
CA SER A 235 -26.38 4.20 5.58
C SER A 235 -27.48 4.47 6.59
N THR A 236 -27.27 4.13 7.87
CA THR A 236 -28.21 4.45 8.96
C THR A 236 -28.23 5.94 9.26
N VAL A 237 -27.07 6.60 9.31
CA VAL A 237 -27.00 8.07 9.50
C VAL A 237 -27.69 8.79 8.32
N GLY A 238 -27.40 8.38 7.09
CA GLY A 238 -28.05 8.93 5.90
C GLY A 238 -29.56 8.69 5.88
N GLY A 239 -30.01 7.49 6.24
CA GLY A 239 -31.42 7.14 6.33
C GLY A 239 -32.16 7.94 7.41
N ALA A 240 -31.55 8.11 8.58
CA ALA A 240 -32.10 8.94 9.65
C ALA A 240 -32.23 10.41 9.21
N LEU A 241 -31.20 10.98 8.57
CA LEU A 241 -31.25 12.34 8.04
C LEU A 241 -32.34 12.52 6.97
N ALA A 242 -32.49 11.54 6.06
CA ALA A 242 -33.54 11.56 5.05
C ALA A 242 -34.94 11.52 5.66
N ALA A 243 -35.15 10.70 6.69
CA ALA A 243 -36.42 10.62 7.41
C ALA A 243 -36.76 11.95 8.10
N VAL A 244 -35.78 12.56 8.78
CA VAL A 244 -35.96 13.88 9.42
C VAL A 244 -36.29 14.94 8.39
N ALA A 245 -35.56 15.01 7.27
CA ALA A 245 -35.83 15.95 6.19
C ALA A 245 -37.24 15.76 5.61
N GLY A 246 -37.70 14.51 5.45
CA GLY A 246 -39.06 14.19 5.00
C GLY A 246 -40.14 14.69 5.96
N VAL A 247 -39.99 14.46 7.27
CA VAL A 247 -40.94 14.91 8.28
C VAL A 247 -40.98 16.45 8.37
N VAL A 248 -39.83 17.10 8.36
CA VAL A 248 -39.73 18.57 8.40
C VAL A 248 -40.32 19.18 7.12
N GLY A 249 -39.97 18.65 5.95
CA GLY A 249 -40.53 19.10 4.68
C GLY A 249 -42.05 18.92 4.61
N PHE A 250 -42.57 17.81 5.14
CA PHE A 250 -44.01 17.57 5.23
C PHE A 250 -44.71 18.52 6.21
N ALA A 251 -44.08 18.85 7.34
CA ALA A 251 -44.60 19.82 8.29
C ALA A 251 -44.67 21.24 7.69
N LEU A 252 -43.66 21.64 6.92
CA LEU A 252 -43.60 22.96 6.24
C LEU A 252 -44.60 23.08 5.08
N THR A 253 -44.90 21.98 4.38
CA THR A 253 -45.83 21.97 3.25
C THR A 253 -47.28 21.73 3.65
N ARG A 254 -47.54 21.26 4.88
CA ARG A 254 -48.89 21.17 5.44
C ARG A 254 -49.46 22.57 5.67
N ARG A 255 -50.37 23.00 4.78
CA ARG A 255 -51.25 24.15 5.06
C ARG A 255 -52.22 23.78 6.19
N PRO A 256 -52.32 24.57 7.27
CA PRO A 256 -53.37 24.38 8.26
C PRO A 256 -54.72 24.59 7.58
N ARG A 257 -55.61 23.59 7.66
CA ARG A 257 -57.02 23.78 7.31
C ARG A 257 -57.60 24.79 8.30
N ARG A 258 -57.74 26.04 7.87
CA ARG A 258 -58.53 27.04 8.60
C ARG A 258 -59.97 26.52 8.66
N ARG A 259 -60.44 26.21 9.87
CA ARG A 259 -61.86 26.19 10.21
C ARG A 259 -62.24 27.57 10.70
#